data_AF-A0A4U5PM41-F1
#
_entry.id   AF-A0A4U5PM41-F1
#
_cell.length_a   1.000
_cell.length_b   1.000
_cell.length_c   1.000
_cell.angle_alpha   90.00
_cell.angle_beta   90.00
_cell.angle_gamma   90.00
#
_symmetry.space_group_name_H-M   'P 1'
#
loop_
_entity.id
_entity.type
_entity.pdbx_description
1 polymer ?
#
loop_
_entity_poly.entity_id
_entity_poly.type
_entity_poly.pdbx_seq_one_letter_code
_entity_poly.pdbx_strand_id
1 'polypeptide(L)'
;MEERKWEDLEFYCLVNVLGRVGMESLLLDVPFVCKSWYKASLDPSCWKHLVFPKDLDLEWDSTLLDRFKDKYKIENCSVDAFTKFVVGRSHGKCTGLFLPNGCTEEVAKYVADECPALITLSLPYDIIRSESSIVPSLIGKCEHLENLWLGSSINLENIITQISLACNKFSGLSISSATIQEEEASAIVNLPNIKCLILRRARIDFGNLVIILQGCKNLVHLDARDCIGFDSDDEEVLELASHIKTFKCDGSMLYDYEDDCAIDPDDLLYDGYISY
;
A
#
# COMPACT_ATOMS: atom_id res chain seq x y z
N MET A 1 7.58 -46.68 7.26
CA MET A 1 7.19 -45.77 6.17
C MET A 1 8.27 -44.70 6.12
N GLU A 2 8.98 -44.56 5.00
CA GLU A 2 9.88 -43.42 4.83
C GLU A 2 9.01 -42.15 4.85
N GLU A 3 9.33 -41.23 5.75
CA GLU A 3 8.72 -39.91 5.76
C GLU A 3 9.13 -39.21 4.46
N ARG A 4 8.14 -38.91 3.62
CA ARG A 4 8.37 -38.12 2.41
C ARG A 4 8.90 -36.76 2.83
N LYS A 5 10.05 -36.38 2.28
CA LYS A 5 10.65 -35.09 2.61
C LYS A 5 10.04 -34.01 1.74
N TRP A 6 9.89 -32.82 2.33
CA TRP A 6 9.43 -31.64 1.60
C TRP A 6 10.39 -31.23 0.46
N GLU A 7 11.66 -31.64 0.52
CA GLU A 7 12.63 -31.38 -0.55
C GLU A 7 12.33 -32.12 -1.86
N ASP A 8 11.55 -33.21 -1.79
CA ASP A 8 11.18 -34.08 -2.93
C ASP A 8 9.88 -33.65 -3.62
N LEU A 9 9.26 -32.56 -3.17
CA LEU A 9 8.11 -31.98 -3.85
C LEU A 9 8.49 -31.51 -5.26
N GLU A 10 7.52 -31.58 -6.17
CA GLU A 10 7.66 -31.06 -7.52
C GLU A 10 7.99 -29.55 -7.47
N PHE A 11 8.85 -29.10 -8.39
CA PHE A 11 9.43 -27.77 -8.36
C PHE A 11 8.37 -26.66 -8.34
N TYR A 12 7.36 -26.74 -9.20
CA TYR A 12 6.30 -25.73 -9.24
C TYR A 12 5.35 -25.82 -8.03
N CYS A 13 5.17 -27.00 -7.43
CA CYS A 13 4.51 -27.11 -6.12
C CYS A 13 5.30 -26.36 -5.04
N LEU A 14 6.63 -26.49 -5.00
CA LEU A 14 7.48 -25.73 -4.07
C LEU A 14 7.37 -24.23 -4.31
N VAL A 15 7.48 -23.76 -5.56
CA VAL A 15 7.32 -22.34 -5.91
C VAL A 15 5.96 -21.81 -5.42
N ASN A 16 4.88 -22.57 -5.59
CA ASN A 16 3.55 -22.14 -5.16
C ASN A 16 3.42 -22.01 -3.64
N VAL A 17 4.00 -22.95 -2.89
CA VAL A 17 4.00 -22.90 -1.42
C VAL A 17 4.89 -21.77 -0.92
N LEU A 18 6.11 -21.66 -1.45
CA LEU A 18 7.08 -20.64 -1.05
C LEU A 18 6.61 -19.23 -1.39
N GLY A 19 5.86 -19.04 -2.48
CA GLY A 19 5.27 -17.73 -2.80
C GLY A 19 4.22 -17.23 -1.78
N ARG A 20 3.83 -18.05 -0.79
CA ARG A 20 2.85 -17.68 0.25
C ARG A 20 3.45 -17.48 1.64
N VAL A 21 4.75 -17.74 1.82
CA VAL A 21 5.40 -17.67 3.14
C VAL A 21 5.77 -16.24 3.56
N GLY A 22 5.65 -15.29 2.64
CA GLY A 22 5.99 -13.88 2.87
C GLY A 22 7.45 -13.55 2.52
N MET A 23 7.68 -12.26 2.26
CA MET A 23 8.96 -11.73 1.78
C MET A 23 10.11 -11.99 2.75
N GLU A 24 9.89 -11.80 4.05
CA GLU A 24 10.91 -12.00 5.08
C GLU A 24 11.42 -13.45 5.10
N SER A 25 10.53 -14.43 5.16
CA SER A 25 10.91 -15.84 5.15
C SER A 25 11.54 -16.26 3.83
N LEU A 26 11.11 -15.68 2.69
CA LEU A 26 11.78 -15.89 1.39
C LEU A 26 13.20 -15.33 1.36
N LEU A 27 13.49 -14.25 2.10
CA LEU A 27 14.81 -13.64 2.18
C LEU A 27 15.71 -14.36 3.18
N LEU A 28 15.18 -14.67 4.35
CA LEU A 28 15.99 -15.08 5.48
C LEU A 28 15.94 -16.59 5.70
N ASP A 29 14.82 -17.28 5.53
CA ASP A 29 14.70 -18.67 6.03
C ASP A 29 14.79 -19.69 4.91
N VAL A 30 13.95 -19.54 3.88
CA VAL A 30 13.79 -20.50 2.78
C VAL A 30 15.10 -20.85 2.07
N PRO A 31 15.99 -19.90 1.73
CA PRO A 31 17.27 -20.20 1.08
C PRO A 31 18.19 -21.13 1.88
N PHE A 32 17.99 -21.21 3.20
CA PHE A 32 18.88 -21.92 4.12
C PHE A 32 18.30 -23.27 4.59
N VAL A 33 17.08 -23.64 4.16
CA VAL A 33 16.46 -24.93 4.50
C VAL A 33 17.14 -26.08 3.75
N CYS A 34 17.14 -26.03 2.41
CA CYS A 34 17.82 -27.01 1.57
C CYS A 34 18.05 -26.46 0.15
N LYS A 35 18.86 -27.17 -0.66
CA LYS A 35 19.17 -26.76 -2.04
C LYS A 35 17.94 -26.70 -2.95
N SER A 36 16.96 -27.58 -2.74
CA SER A 36 15.72 -27.62 -3.52
C SER A 36 14.89 -26.35 -3.29
N TRP A 37 14.71 -25.99 -2.02
CA TRP A 37 14.00 -24.79 -1.60
C TRP A 37 14.71 -23.51 -2.02
N TYR A 38 16.05 -23.46 -1.89
CA TYR A 38 16.82 -22.34 -2.42
C TYR A 38 16.55 -22.11 -3.90
N LYS A 39 16.66 -23.17 -4.73
CA LYS A 39 16.40 -23.07 -6.18
C LYS A 39 14.97 -22.62 -6.47
N ALA A 40 13.97 -23.17 -5.78
CA ALA A 40 12.58 -22.77 -5.96
C ALA A 40 12.32 -21.31 -5.53
N SER A 41 12.97 -20.84 -4.47
CA SER A 41 12.85 -19.45 -3.99
C SER A 41 13.41 -18.40 -4.96
N LEU A 42 14.26 -18.81 -5.90
CA LEU A 42 14.78 -17.93 -6.96
C LEU A 42 13.77 -17.75 -8.10
N ASP A 43 12.69 -18.54 -8.16
CA ASP A 43 11.65 -18.33 -9.17
C ASP A 43 10.94 -16.98 -8.93
N PRO A 44 10.82 -16.11 -9.96
CA PRO A 44 10.23 -14.80 -9.78
C PRO A 44 8.77 -14.83 -9.32
N SER A 45 8.08 -15.97 -9.50
CA SER A 45 6.69 -16.16 -9.04
C SER A 45 6.57 -16.19 -7.51
N CYS A 46 7.66 -16.40 -6.78
CA CYS A 46 7.67 -16.26 -5.32
C CYS A 46 7.62 -14.79 -4.86
N TRP A 47 7.97 -13.84 -5.74
CA TRP A 47 8.19 -12.43 -5.41
C TRP A 47 7.12 -11.51 -6.00
N LYS A 48 5.90 -12.03 -6.20
CA LYS A 48 4.77 -11.27 -6.78
C LYS A 48 4.15 -10.26 -5.81
N HIS A 49 4.26 -10.51 -4.52
CA HIS A 49 3.70 -9.67 -3.46
C HIS A 49 4.80 -9.33 -2.46
N LEU A 50 5.22 -8.08 -2.46
CA LEU A 50 6.32 -7.57 -1.66
C LEU A 50 5.75 -6.54 -0.67
N VAL A 51 5.66 -6.95 0.59
CA VAL A 51 5.25 -6.07 1.68
C VAL A 51 6.44 -5.84 2.57
N PHE A 52 7.04 -4.66 2.45
CA PHE A 52 8.11 -4.28 3.36
C PHE A 52 7.51 -3.87 4.71
N PRO A 53 8.17 -4.21 5.82
CA PRO A 53 7.92 -3.55 7.09
C PRO A 53 8.04 -2.04 6.92
N LYS A 54 7.16 -1.30 7.59
CA LYS A 54 7.11 0.16 7.55
C LYS A 54 8.49 0.79 7.71
N ASP A 55 9.16 0.43 8.79
CA ASP A 55 10.50 0.94 9.07
C ASP A 55 11.54 -0.17 8.93
N LEU A 56 12.50 0.07 8.05
CA LEU A 56 13.62 -0.83 7.80
C LEU A 56 14.90 -0.42 8.52
N ASP A 57 14.91 0.71 9.22
CA ASP A 57 16.13 1.27 9.83
C ASP A 57 15.77 2.04 11.11
N LEU A 58 15.14 1.37 12.08
CA LEU A 58 14.89 1.91 13.42
C LEU A 58 16.04 1.54 14.35
N GLU A 59 16.54 2.54 15.09
CA GLU A 59 17.71 2.38 15.97
C GLU A 59 17.47 1.43 17.16
N TRP A 60 16.22 1.08 17.48
CA TRP A 60 15.87 0.36 18.72
C TRP A 60 15.36 -1.07 18.55
N ASP A 61 15.13 -1.53 17.32
CA ASP A 61 14.69 -2.89 17.02
C ASP A 61 15.54 -3.54 15.94
N SER A 62 15.70 -4.87 16.00
CA SER A 62 16.39 -5.61 14.94
C SER A 62 15.52 -5.65 13.70
N THR A 63 15.72 -4.68 12.81
CA THR A 63 14.93 -4.51 11.60
C THR A 63 15.14 -5.66 10.62
N LEU A 64 14.26 -5.78 9.63
CA LEU A 64 14.45 -6.72 8.52
C LEU A 64 15.80 -6.48 7.81
N LEU A 65 16.20 -5.21 7.66
CA LEU A 65 17.46 -4.85 7.03
C LEU A 65 18.66 -5.28 7.88
N ASP A 66 18.61 -5.11 9.20
CA ASP A 66 19.69 -5.54 10.11
C ASP A 66 19.85 -7.05 10.10
N ARG A 67 18.74 -7.79 10.15
CA ARG A 67 18.74 -9.25 10.08
C ARG A 67 19.26 -9.73 8.73
N PHE A 68 18.92 -9.03 7.65
CA PHE A 68 19.46 -9.30 6.32
C PHE A 68 20.97 -9.04 6.27
N LYS A 69 21.44 -7.89 6.77
CA LYS A 69 22.85 -7.54 6.86
C LYS A 69 23.64 -8.58 7.66
N ASP A 70 23.16 -8.97 8.84
CA ASP A 70 23.84 -9.97 9.67
C ASP A 70 23.84 -11.36 9.01
N LYS A 71 22.71 -11.79 8.44
CA LYS A 71 22.59 -13.12 7.84
C LYS A 71 23.48 -13.31 6.61
N TYR A 72 23.60 -12.26 5.79
CA TYR A 72 24.40 -12.26 4.58
C TYR A 72 25.80 -11.63 4.74
N LYS A 73 26.15 -11.19 5.95
CA LYS A 73 27.41 -10.52 6.29
C LYS A 73 27.70 -9.31 5.39
N ILE A 74 26.68 -8.46 5.22
CA ILE A 74 26.74 -7.22 4.44
C ILE A 74 27.05 -6.07 5.40
N GLU A 75 28.17 -5.37 5.16
CA GLU A 75 28.63 -4.28 6.03
C GLU A 75 27.80 -3.00 5.85
N ASN A 76 27.54 -2.60 4.60
CA ASN A 76 26.80 -1.39 4.26
C ASN A 76 25.69 -1.70 3.26
N CYS A 77 24.46 -1.36 3.61
CA CYS A 77 23.30 -1.49 2.74
C CYS A 77 22.28 -0.40 3.12
N SER A 78 21.93 0.46 2.17
CA SER A 78 20.88 1.45 2.35
C SER A 78 19.50 0.83 2.13
N VAL A 79 18.46 1.48 2.66
CA VAL A 79 17.05 1.13 2.41
C VAL A 79 16.77 1.04 0.90
N ASP A 80 17.27 2.01 0.12
CA ASP A 80 17.12 2.02 -1.34
C ASP A 80 17.76 0.79 -2.01
N ALA A 81 19.01 0.47 -1.66
CA ALA A 81 19.72 -0.65 -2.28
C ALA A 81 19.06 -1.98 -1.93
N PHE A 82 18.63 -2.14 -0.68
CA PHE A 82 17.89 -3.30 -0.23
C PHE A 82 16.54 -3.43 -0.95
N THR A 83 15.78 -2.34 -1.03
CA THR A 83 14.45 -2.33 -1.68
C THR A 83 14.58 -2.68 -3.16
N LYS A 84 15.50 -2.04 -3.90
CA LYS A 84 15.78 -2.36 -5.32
C LYS A 84 16.19 -3.82 -5.48
N PHE A 85 17.04 -4.36 -4.60
CA PHE A 85 17.46 -5.76 -4.63
C PHE A 85 16.28 -6.73 -4.49
N VAL A 86 15.40 -6.50 -3.52
CA VAL A 86 14.25 -7.37 -3.26
C VAL A 86 13.24 -7.29 -4.40
N VAL A 87 12.93 -6.07 -4.87
CA VAL A 87 12.03 -5.84 -6.01
C VAL A 87 12.56 -6.52 -7.28
N GLY A 88 13.87 -6.44 -7.52
CA GLY A 88 14.52 -7.05 -8.68
C GLY A 88 14.37 -8.57 -8.76
N ARG A 89 14.13 -9.27 -7.63
CA ARG A 89 13.86 -10.72 -7.63
C ARG A 89 12.56 -11.11 -8.32
N SER A 90 11.63 -10.17 -8.46
CA SER A 90 10.37 -10.39 -9.17
C SER A 90 10.51 -10.47 -10.68
N HIS A 91 11.63 -10.00 -11.25
CA HIS A 91 11.86 -9.94 -12.70
C HIS A 91 10.64 -9.42 -13.49
N GLY A 92 10.04 -8.32 -13.02
CA GLY A 92 8.86 -7.69 -13.64
C GLY A 92 7.52 -8.37 -13.37
N LYS A 93 7.47 -9.42 -12.53
CA LYS A 93 6.23 -10.09 -12.13
C LYS A 93 5.61 -9.54 -10.84
N CYS A 94 6.17 -8.48 -10.26
CA CYS A 94 5.62 -7.87 -9.06
C CYS A 94 4.22 -7.30 -9.36
N THR A 95 3.23 -7.76 -8.60
CA THR A 95 1.82 -7.35 -8.72
C THR A 95 1.33 -6.56 -7.51
N GLY A 96 1.93 -6.75 -6.34
CA GLY A 96 1.62 -6.00 -5.13
C GLY A 96 2.90 -5.53 -4.47
N LEU A 97 3.04 -4.22 -4.22
CA LEU A 97 4.24 -3.64 -3.64
C LEU A 97 3.88 -2.58 -2.60
N PHE A 98 4.49 -2.69 -1.43
CA PHE A 98 4.36 -1.73 -0.35
C PHE A 98 5.73 -1.21 0.01
N LEU A 99 5.99 0.05 -0.32
CA LEU A 99 7.30 0.64 -0.09
C LEU A 99 7.47 1.05 1.37
N PRO A 100 8.64 0.77 1.98
CA PRO A 100 8.96 1.19 3.33
C PRO A 100 9.31 2.68 3.40
N ASN A 101 9.26 3.23 4.60
CA ASN A 101 9.76 4.56 4.92
C ASN A 101 11.26 4.67 4.60
N GLY A 102 11.72 5.90 4.34
CA GLY A 102 13.12 6.18 3.99
C GLY A 102 13.53 5.83 2.55
N CYS A 103 12.60 5.36 1.70
CA CYS A 103 12.86 5.21 0.27
C CYS A 103 12.93 6.57 -0.44
N THR A 104 13.92 6.73 -1.32
CA THR A 104 14.01 7.93 -2.16
C THR A 104 13.13 7.87 -3.41
N GLU A 105 12.98 9.01 -4.09
CA GLU A 105 12.37 9.09 -5.42
C GLU A 105 13.04 8.16 -6.46
N GLU A 106 14.32 7.81 -6.29
CA GLU A 106 14.99 6.89 -7.21
C GLU A 106 14.43 5.46 -7.12
N VAL A 107 14.02 5.03 -5.93
CA VAL A 107 13.38 3.72 -5.74
C VAL A 107 12.02 3.72 -6.41
N ALA A 108 11.24 4.77 -6.22
CA ALA A 108 9.95 4.93 -6.88
C ALA A 108 10.10 4.89 -8.42
N LYS A 109 11.07 5.60 -9.01
CA LYS A 109 11.38 5.50 -10.45
C LYS A 109 11.73 4.08 -10.89
N TYR A 110 12.62 3.42 -10.15
CA TYR A 110 13.03 2.05 -10.43
C TYR A 110 11.84 1.09 -10.42
N VAL A 111 10.95 1.21 -9.44
CA VAL A 111 9.71 0.42 -9.35
C VAL A 111 8.81 0.64 -10.56
N ALA A 112 8.63 1.90 -10.98
CA ALA A 112 7.83 2.24 -12.15
C ALA A 112 8.34 1.57 -13.44
N ASP A 113 9.67 1.50 -13.58
CA ASP A 113 10.32 0.97 -14.78
C ASP A 113 10.42 -0.56 -14.76
N GLU A 114 10.66 -1.16 -13.60
CA GLU A 114 10.93 -2.60 -13.46
C GLU A 114 9.70 -3.43 -13.08
N CYS A 115 8.57 -2.81 -12.72
CA CYS A 115 7.35 -3.52 -12.29
C CYS A 115 6.12 -3.14 -13.14
N PRO A 116 6.10 -3.48 -14.44
CA PRO A 116 4.97 -3.15 -15.33
C PRO A 116 3.66 -3.89 -14.98
N ALA A 117 3.75 -4.99 -14.20
CA ALA A 117 2.62 -5.81 -13.81
C ALA A 117 1.94 -5.36 -12.50
N LEU A 118 2.28 -4.19 -11.95
CA LEU A 118 1.73 -3.70 -10.69
C LEU A 118 0.21 -3.53 -10.75
N ILE A 119 -0.46 -4.16 -9.79
CA ILE A 119 -1.90 -4.09 -9.54
C ILE A 119 -2.17 -3.30 -8.26
N THR A 120 -1.32 -3.46 -7.24
CA THR A 120 -1.43 -2.75 -5.95
C THR A 120 -0.11 -2.09 -5.60
N LEU A 121 -0.16 -0.81 -5.27
CA LEU A 121 1.00 -0.02 -4.85
C LEU A 121 0.67 0.76 -3.58
N SER A 122 1.54 0.68 -2.57
CA SER A 122 1.53 1.57 -1.41
C SER A 122 2.75 2.47 -1.42
N LEU A 123 2.52 3.78 -1.27
CA LEU A 123 3.54 4.82 -1.22
C LEU A 123 3.51 5.51 0.16
N PRO A 124 4.63 5.49 0.91
CA PRO A 124 4.76 6.17 2.19
C PRO A 124 4.74 7.69 2.04
N TYR A 125 4.43 8.38 3.13
CA TYR A 125 4.36 9.83 3.23
C TYR A 125 5.63 10.52 2.67
N ASP A 126 6.81 9.99 2.99
CA ASP A 126 8.11 10.54 2.56
C ASP A 126 8.26 10.64 1.04
N ILE A 127 7.74 9.66 0.29
CA ILE A 127 7.79 9.68 -1.19
C ILE A 127 6.81 10.72 -1.75
N ILE A 128 5.67 10.93 -1.08
CA ILE A 128 4.61 11.81 -1.56
C ILE A 128 4.94 13.29 -1.27
N ARG A 129 5.53 13.59 -0.10
CA ARG A 129 5.77 14.95 0.40
C ARG A 129 6.69 15.81 -0.48
N SER A 130 7.54 15.21 -1.30
CA SER A 130 8.50 15.95 -2.14
C SER A 130 7.77 16.96 -3.06
N GLU A 131 8.15 18.23 -3.04
CA GLU A 131 7.52 19.28 -3.88
C GLU A 131 7.67 19.01 -5.39
N SER A 132 8.73 18.28 -5.78
CA SER A 132 8.95 17.80 -7.16
C SER A 132 8.30 16.44 -7.44
N SER A 133 7.31 16.04 -6.63
CA SER A 133 6.79 14.68 -6.55
C SER A 133 6.66 14.03 -7.92
N ILE A 134 7.49 13.02 -8.14
CA ILE A 134 7.47 12.19 -9.35
C ILE A 134 6.28 11.23 -9.37
N VAL A 135 5.49 11.19 -8.29
CA VAL A 135 4.42 10.21 -8.08
C VAL A 135 3.40 10.24 -9.22
N PRO A 136 2.87 11.39 -9.68
CA PRO A 136 1.97 11.40 -10.84
C PRO A 136 2.61 10.77 -12.09
N SER A 137 3.88 11.09 -12.36
CA SER A 137 4.60 10.52 -13.52
C SER A 137 4.84 9.02 -13.39
N LEU A 138 5.02 8.53 -12.16
CA LEU A 138 5.13 7.10 -11.86
C LEU A 138 3.80 6.40 -12.13
N ILE A 139 2.70 6.93 -11.59
CA ILE A 139 1.37 6.35 -11.76
C ILE A 139 0.97 6.28 -13.23
N GLY A 140 1.37 7.29 -14.03
CA GLY A 140 1.18 7.29 -15.48
C GLY A 140 1.83 6.11 -16.22
N LYS A 141 2.77 5.38 -15.61
CA LYS A 141 3.41 4.17 -16.17
C LYS A 141 2.75 2.86 -15.71
N CYS A 142 1.89 2.91 -14.69
CA CYS A 142 1.31 1.71 -14.06
C CYS A 142 -0.08 1.39 -14.66
N GLU A 143 -0.12 0.96 -15.93
CA GLU A 143 -1.39 0.74 -16.67
C GLU A 143 -2.31 -0.32 -16.07
N HIS A 144 -1.77 -1.24 -15.27
CA HIS A 144 -2.52 -2.32 -14.62
C HIS A 144 -2.89 -2.03 -13.17
N LEU A 145 -2.63 -0.81 -12.68
CA LEU A 145 -2.90 -0.45 -11.30
C LEU A 145 -4.40 -0.43 -11.02
N GLU A 146 -4.81 -1.19 -10.00
CA GLU A 146 -6.20 -1.29 -9.54
C GLU A 146 -6.38 -0.67 -8.15
N ASN A 147 -5.34 -0.73 -7.31
CA ASN A 147 -5.35 -0.24 -5.93
C ASN A 147 -4.14 0.65 -5.64
N LEU A 148 -4.36 1.82 -5.05
CA LEU A 148 -3.30 2.73 -4.62
C LEU A 148 -3.50 3.16 -3.17
N TRP A 149 -2.48 2.96 -2.33
CA TRP A 149 -2.46 3.40 -0.94
C TRP A 149 -1.42 4.51 -0.77
N LEU A 150 -1.85 5.63 -0.20
CA LEU A 150 -1.05 6.84 -0.08
C LEU A 150 -0.92 7.24 1.39
N GLY A 151 0.30 7.53 1.82
CA GLY A 151 0.58 8.07 3.15
C GLY A 151 0.12 9.52 3.34
N SER A 152 -0.41 10.16 2.29
CA SER A 152 -0.83 11.56 2.30
C SER A 152 -1.82 11.89 1.19
N SER A 153 -2.62 12.93 1.37
CA SER A 153 -3.43 13.55 0.31
C SER A 153 -2.69 14.65 -0.48
N ILE A 154 -1.41 14.90 -0.21
CA ILE A 154 -0.62 15.89 -0.97
C ILE A 154 -0.60 15.54 -2.47
N ASN A 155 -0.86 16.53 -3.32
CA ASN A 155 -0.92 16.39 -4.79
C ASN A 155 -1.97 15.40 -5.31
N LEU A 156 -3.01 15.09 -4.53
CA LEU A 156 -4.02 14.09 -4.89
C LEU A 156 -4.69 14.36 -6.25
N GLU A 157 -5.01 15.62 -6.58
CA GLU A 157 -5.61 15.99 -7.87
C GLU A 157 -4.73 15.56 -9.07
N ASN A 158 -3.42 15.81 -8.99
CA ASN A 158 -2.47 15.43 -10.03
C ASN A 158 -2.34 13.91 -10.13
N ILE A 159 -2.34 13.21 -9.00
CA ILE A 159 -2.30 11.75 -8.96
C ILE A 159 -3.56 11.17 -9.61
N ILE A 160 -4.74 11.65 -9.23
CA ILE A 160 -6.02 11.20 -9.78
C ILE A 160 -6.11 11.48 -11.28
N THR A 161 -5.63 12.64 -11.74
CA THR A 161 -5.57 12.95 -13.17
C THR A 161 -4.77 11.88 -13.93
N GLN A 162 -3.63 11.44 -13.39
CA GLN A 162 -2.82 10.39 -14.01
C GLN A 162 -3.48 9.01 -13.93
N ILE A 163 -4.16 8.68 -12.83
CA ILE A 163 -4.96 7.46 -12.70
C ILE A 163 -6.02 7.41 -13.81
N SER A 164 -6.76 8.50 -14.01
CA SER A 164 -7.81 8.59 -15.04
C SER A 164 -7.28 8.45 -16.46
N LEU A 165 -6.01 8.79 -16.70
CA LEU A 165 -5.35 8.67 -18.00
C LEU A 165 -4.76 7.29 -18.26
N ALA A 166 -4.17 6.65 -17.24
CA ALA A 166 -3.36 5.44 -17.40
C ALA A 166 -4.02 4.16 -16.87
N CYS A 167 -4.83 4.25 -15.81
CA CYS A 167 -5.26 3.10 -15.01
C CYS A 167 -6.76 2.80 -15.20
N ASN A 168 -7.13 2.19 -16.33
CA ASN A 168 -8.54 1.97 -16.69
C ASN A 168 -9.32 0.99 -15.78
N LYS A 169 -8.61 0.17 -15.00
CA LYS A 169 -9.18 -0.79 -14.03
C LYS A 169 -9.11 -0.30 -12.59
N PHE A 170 -8.70 0.94 -12.37
CA PHE A 170 -8.60 1.51 -11.04
C PHE A 170 -9.92 1.38 -10.27
N SER A 171 -9.84 0.95 -9.02
CA SER A 171 -11.04 0.68 -8.22
C SER A 171 -10.88 0.85 -6.70
N GLY A 172 -9.65 0.96 -6.19
CA GLY A 172 -9.38 1.11 -4.77
C GLY A 172 -8.40 2.24 -4.45
N LEU A 173 -8.80 3.14 -3.55
CA LEU A 173 -7.95 4.21 -3.03
C LEU A 173 -7.96 4.18 -1.49
N SER A 174 -6.78 4.17 -0.88
CA SER A 174 -6.61 4.39 0.55
C SER A 174 -5.71 5.59 0.76
N ILE A 175 -6.09 6.49 1.66
CA ILE A 175 -5.26 7.62 2.03
C ILE A 175 -5.18 7.67 3.56
N SER A 176 -3.98 7.53 4.08
CA SER A 176 -3.69 7.63 5.51
C SER A 176 -3.52 9.09 5.91
N SER A 177 -4.02 9.46 7.10
CA SER A 177 -3.86 10.81 7.67
C SER A 177 -4.22 11.94 6.70
N ALA A 178 -5.29 11.73 5.91
CA ALA A 178 -5.68 12.65 4.85
C ALA A 178 -6.28 13.93 5.42
N THR A 179 -5.95 15.07 4.82
CA THR A 179 -6.81 16.27 4.91
C THR A 179 -7.56 16.36 3.60
N ILE A 180 -8.89 16.26 3.64
CA ILE A 180 -9.75 16.27 2.47
C ILE A 180 -10.54 17.59 2.48
N GLN A 181 -10.07 18.55 1.70
CA GLN A 181 -10.79 19.79 1.43
C GLN A 181 -11.65 19.63 0.17
N GLU A 182 -12.25 20.73 -0.29
CA GLU A 182 -13.16 20.71 -1.44
C GLU A 182 -12.44 20.24 -2.72
N GLU A 183 -11.18 20.65 -2.90
CA GLU A 183 -10.34 20.25 -4.03
C GLU A 183 -10.07 18.74 -4.02
N GLU A 184 -9.65 18.16 -2.89
CA GLU A 184 -9.42 16.72 -2.77
C GLU A 184 -10.72 15.91 -2.93
N ALA A 185 -11.82 16.36 -2.32
CA ALA A 185 -13.12 15.71 -2.43
C ALA A 185 -13.60 15.68 -3.89
N SER A 186 -13.49 16.81 -4.59
CA SER A 186 -13.83 16.94 -6.00
C SER A 186 -12.94 16.07 -6.89
N ALA A 187 -11.65 15.98 -6.57
CA ALA A 187 -10.73 15.09 -7.28
C ALA A 187 -11.13 13.62 -7.09
N ILE A 188 -11.43 13.17 -5.86
CA ILE A 188 -11.87 11.79 -5.57
C ILE A 188 -13.11 11.41 -6.40
N VAL A 189 -14.08 12.32 -6.53
CA VAL A 189 -15.28 12.09 -7.34
C VAL A 189 -14.97 11.85 -8.83
N ASN A 190 -13.85 12.38 -9.33
CA ASN A 190 -13.42 12.19 -10.72
C ASN A 190 -12.71 10.85 -10.98
N LEU A 191 -12.52 10.01 -9.96
CA LEU A 191 -11.93 8.68 -10.15
C LEU A 191 -12.86 7.76 -10.96
N PRO A 192 -12.35 7.14 -12.03
CA PRO A 192 -13.17 6.24 -12.84
C PRO A 192 -13.49 4.97 -12.05
N ASN A 193 -14.78 4.65 -11.90
CA ASN A 193 -15.25 3.39 -11.32
C ASN A 193 -14.71 3.06 -9.92
N ILE A 194 -14.46 4.06 -9.07
CA ILE A 194 -14.04 3.83 -7.69
C ILE A 194 -15.07 2.96 -6.95
N LYS A 195 -14.60 1.88 -6.31
CA LYS A 195 -15.43 0.93 -5.56
C LYS A 195 -15.07 0.88 -4.09
N CYS A 196 -13.82 1.13 -3.74
CA CYS A 196 -13.29 1.06 -2.39
C CYS A 196 -12.54 2.35 -2.06
N LEU A 197 -12.98 3.06 -1.03
CA LEU A 197 -12.34 4.27 -0.53
C LEU A 197 -12.09 4.12 0.98
N ILE A 198 -10.84 4.27 1.41
CA ILE A 198 -10.44 4.18 2.81
C ILE A 198 -9.80 5.52 3.20
N LEU A 199 -10.42 6.20 4.15
CA LEU A 199 -10.05 7.53 4.65
C LEU A 199 -9.98 7.55 6.18
N ARG A 200 -9.54 6.44 6.79
CA ARG A 200 -9.47 6.35 8.26
C ARG A 200 -8.62 7.48 8.84
N ARG A 201 -9.06 8.06 9.96
CA ARG A 201 -8.37 9.16 10.65
C ARG A 201 -8.16 10.40 9.77
N ALA A 202 -8.98 10.57 8.74
CA ALA A 202 -8.93 11.76 7.91
C ALA A 202 -9.62 12.95 8.58
N ARG A 203 -9.15 14.16 8.26
CA ARG A 203 -9.88 15.40 8.49
C ARG A 203 -10.75 15.69 7.27
N ILE A 204 -12.06 15.59 7.43
CA ILE A 204 -13.06 15.80 6.38
C ILE A 204 -14.29 16.45 7.00
N ASP A 205 -14.56 17.70 6.63
CA ASP A 205 -15.80 18.34 7.04
C ASP A 205 -17.01 17.68 6.37
N PHE A 206 -18.17 17.88 6.98
CA PHE A 206 -19.43 17.31 6.49
C PHE A 206 -19.72 17.67 5.02
N GLY A 207 -19.45 18.91 4.59
CA GLY A 207 -19.69 19.34 3.20
C GLY A 207 -18.85 18.56 2.19
N ASN A 208 -17.58 18.35 2.50
CA ASN A 208 -16.65 17.59 1.68
C ASN A 208 -16.98 16.09 1.68
N LEU A 209 -17.47 15.55 2.80
CA LEU A 209 -18.01 14.19 2.84
C LEU A 209 -19.23 14.04 1.93
N VAL A 210 -20.15 15.01 1.95
CA VAL A 210 -21.34 15.02 1.08
C VAL A 210 -20.93 15.00 -0.40
N ILE A 211 -19.91 15.77 -0.80
CA ILE A 211 -19.36 15.75 -2.17
C ILE A 211 -18.96 14.33 -2.57
N ILE A 212 -18.22 13.62 -1.72
CA ILE A 212 -17.79 12.24 -1.99
C ILE A 212 -18.99 11.28 -2.05
N LEU A 213 -19.86 11.31 -1.05
CA LEU A 213 -21.02 10.41 -0.96
C LEU A 213 -21.97 10.59 -2.15
N GLN A 214 -22.16 11.84 -2.61
CA GLN A 214 -23.02 12.12 -3.75
C GLN A 214 -22.31 11.92 -5.09
N GLY A 215 -21.00 12.13 -5.18
CA GLY A 215 -20.26 12.02 -6.43
C GLY A 215 -19.86 10.59 -6.81
N CYS A 216 -19.43 9.78 -5.83
CA CYS A 216 -18.89 8.44 -6.05
C CYS A 216 -20.00 7.36 -6.21
N LYS A 217 -20.74 7.40 -7.32
CA LYS A 217 -21.94 6.55 -7.53
C LYS A 217 -21.70 5.03 -7.54
N ASN A 218 -20.47 4.58 -7.77
CA ASN A 218 -20.12 3.16 -7.82
C ASN A 218 -19.46 2.64 -6.53
N LEU A 219 -19.43 3.47 -5.48
CA LEU A 219 -18.76 3.13 -4.23
C LEU A 219 -19.49 1.97 -3.52
N VAL A 220 -18.75 0.91 -3.24
CA VAL A 220 -19.23 -0.29 -2.56
C VAL A 220 -18.76 -0.31 -1.12
N HIS A 221 -17.54 0.18 -0.88
CA HIS A 221 -16.93 0.25 0.43
C HIS A 221 -16.39 1.66 0.70
N LEU A 222 -16.82 2.25 1.81
CA LEU A 222 -16.25 3.48 2.37
C LEU A 222 -15.89 3.22 3.83
N ASP A 223 -14.61 3.34 4.16
CA ASP A 223 -14.09 3.26 5.53
C ASP A 223 -13.62 4.64 5.96
N ALA A 224 -14.48 5.37 6.66
CA ALA A 224 -14.27 6.70 7.20
C ALA A 224 -14.35 6.67 8.74
N ARG A 225 -13.75 5.64 9.35
CA ARG A 225 -13.63 5.52 10.81
C ARG A 225 -12.62 6.50 11.39
N ASP A 226 -12.87 6.90 12.63
CA ASP A 226 -12.00 7.77 13.42
C ASP A 226 -11.69 9.12 12.73
N CYS A 227 -12.55 9.59 11.83
CA CYS A 227 -12.40 10.84 11.12
C CYS A 227 -12.82 12.04 11.97
N ILE A 228 -12.29 13.22 11.64
CA ILE A 228 -12.65 14.49 12.27
C ILE A 228 -13.40 15.37 11.26
N GLY A 229 -14.57 15.87 11.63
CA GLY A 229 -15.37 16.84 10.87
C GLY A 229 -16.83 16.45 10.62
N PHE A 230 -17.25 15.27 11.07
CA PHE A 230 -18.65 14.82 11.08
C PHE A 230 -18.90 13.81 12.21
N ASP A 231 -20.13 13.71 12.70
CA ASP A 231 -20.50 12.74 13.74
C ASP A 231 -20.90 11.40 13.12
N SER A 232 -20.37 10.29 13.66
CA SER A 232 -20.70 8.93 13.23
C SER A 232 -22.18 8.57 13.38
N ASP A 233 -22.87 9.20 14.34
CA ASP A 233 -24.30 8.98 14.63
C ASP A 233 -25.23 9.98 13.90
N ASP A 234 -24.69 10.82 13.01
CA ASP A 234 -25.48 11.80 12.26
C ASP A 234 -26.43 11.11 11.25
N GLU A 235 -27.74 11.31 11.44
CA GLU A 235 -28.77 10.72 10.58
C GLU A 235 -28.61 11.13 9.10
N GLU A 236 -28.15 12.35 8.81
CA GLU A 236 -27.95 12.85 7.45
C GLU A 236 -26.78 12.13 6.77
N VAL A 237 -25.68 11.90 7.49
CA VAL A 237 -24.55 11.09 7.00
C VAL A 237 -25.00 9.68 6.64
N LEU A 238 -25.74 9.04 7.55
CA LEU A 238 -26.23 7.66 7.37
C LEU A 238 -27.22 7.56 6.20
N GLU A 239 -28.11 8.54 6.03
CA GLU A 239 -29.04 8.61 4.90
C GLU A 239 -28.28 8.76 3.57
N LEU A 240 -27.32 9.69 3.50
CA LEU A 240 -26.51 9.93 2.31
C LEU A 240 -25.67 8.69 1.93
N ALA A 241 -25.12 7.98 2.91
CA ALA A 241 -24.30 6.79 2.70
C ALA A 241 -25.11 5.50 2.49
N SER A 242 -26.45 5.54 2.61
CA SER A 242 -27.32 4.34 2.58
C SER A 242 -27.22 3.48 1.31
N HIS A 243 -26.75 4.06 0.21
CA HIS A 243 -26.52 3.36 -1.07
C HIS A 243 -25.20 2.57 -1.11
N ILE A 244 -24.28 2.82 -0.18
CA ILE A 244 -22.97 2.17 -0.07
C ILE A 244 -23.15 0.87 0.70
N LYS A 245 -22.79 -0.26 0.08
CA LYS A 245 -22.96 -1.59 0.68
C LYS A 245 -22.24 -1.76 2.03
N THR A 246 -21.08 -1.15 2.19
CA THR A 246 -20.27 -1.24 3.41
C THR A 246 -19.69 0.12 3.74
N PHE A 247 -20.47 0.91 4.47
CA PHE A 247 -20.03 2.16 5.08
C PHE A 247 -19.62 1.91 6.52
N LYS A 248 -18.45 2.43 6.93
CA LYS A 248 -17.95 2.41 8.30
C LYS A 248 -17.54 3.81 8.68
N CYS A 249 -18.07 4.32 9.79
CA CYS A 249 -17.75 5.64 10.33
C CYS A 249 -17.57 5.63 11.86
N ASP A 250 -17.52 4.45 12.48
CA ASP A 250 -17.34 4.30 13.92
C ASP A 250 -16.15 5.14 14.42
N GLY A 251 -16.35 5.87 15.52
CA GLY A 251 -15.32 6.72 16.13
C GLY A 251 -15.15 8.11 15.49
N SER A 252 -15.83 8.39 14.38
CA SER A 252 -15.76 9.71 13.74
C SER A 252 -16.54 10.76 14.52
N MET A 253 -15.96 11.95 14.63
CA MET A 253 -16.47 13.03 15.48
C MET A 253 -16.32 14.41 14.85
N LEU A 254 -17.15 15.37 15.28
CA LEU A 254 -17.15 16.71 14.71
C LEU A 254 -15.87 17.53 15.02
N TYR A 255 -15.32 17.36 16.23
CA TYR A 255 -14.15 18.09 16.71
C TYR A 255 -13.16 17.15 17.38
N ASP A 256 -11.87 17.50 17.27
CA ASP A 256 -10.82 16.84 18.02
C ASP A 256 -10.86 17.32 19.49
N TYR A 257 -11.13 16.41 20.43
CA TYR A 257 -11.09 16.72 21.86
C TYR A 257 -9.83 16.15 22.54
N GLU A 258 -8.97 15.45 21.80
CA GLU A 258 -7.74 14.88 22.32
C GLU A 258 -6.53 15.73 21.90
N ASP A 259 -5.69 16.06 22.88
CA ASP A 259 -4.46 16.84 22.70
C ASP A 259 -3.43 15.95 21.96
N ASP A 260 -3.03 16.40 20.76
CA ASP A 260 -2.16 15.75 19.76
C ASP A 260 -1.14 14.74 20.34
N CYS A 261 -1.45 13.44 20.26
CA CYS A 261 -0.37 12.49 20.02
C CYS A 261 0.04 12.63 18.56
N ALA A 262 1.33 12.86 18.27
CA ALA A 262 1.83 12.84 16.90
C ALA A 262 1.57 11.45 16.30
N ILE A 263 0.51 11.32 15.52
CA ILE A 263 0.16 10.09 14.82
C ILE A 263 1.05 10.02 13.59
N ASP A 264 1.78 8.92 13.44
CA ASP A 264 2.60 8.70 12.27
C ASP A 264 1.69 8.48 11.04
N PRO A 265 1.86 9.28 9.95
CA PRO A 265 0.99 9.25 8.79
C PRO A 265 0.95 7.89 8.09
N ASP A 266 1.98 7.07 8.24
CA ASP A 266 2.10 5.80 7.55
C ASP A 266 1.64 4.60 8.39
N ASP A 267 1.14 4.81 9.62
CA ASP A 267 0.65 3.72 10.49
C ASP A 267 -0.47 2.92 9.81
N LEU A 268 -1.41 3.62 9.16
CA LEU A 268 -2.58 3.01 8.55
C LEU A 268 -2.33 2.48 7.13
N LEU A 269 -1.19 2.79 6.51
CA LEU A 269 -0.86 2.31 5.17
C LEU A 269 -0.79 0.79 5.10
N TYR A 270 -0.47 0.13 6.20
CA TYR A 270 -0.23 -1.32 6.24
C TYR A 270 -1.42 -2.11 6.83
N ASP A 271 -2.38 -1.41 7.43
CA ASP A 271 -3.59 -2.01 8.02
C ASP A 271 -4.53 -2.65 6.98
N GLY A 272 -4.48 -2.17 5.74
CA GLY A 272 -5.28 -2.68 4.62
C GLY A 272 -4.83 -4.03 4.07
N TYR A 273 -3.64 -4.53 4.46
CA TYR A 273 -3.13 -5.82 4.01
C TYR A 273 -3.87 -7.02 4.65
N ILE A 274 -4.68 -6.77 5.68
CA ILE A 274 -5.49 -7.80 6.32
C ILE A 274 -6.76 -8.05 5.50
N SER A 275 -6.74 -9.16 4.76
CA SER A 275 -7.85 -9.90 4.12
C SER A 275 -8.27 -9.53 2.68
N TYR A 276 -7.78 -10.35 1.75
CA TYR A 276 -8.55 -10.85 0.60
C TYR A 276 -8.59 -12.38 0.66
#